data_AF-A0A212EMM7-F1
#
_entry.id   AF-A0A212EMM7-F1
#
_cell.length_a   1.000
_cell.length_b   1.000
_cell.length_c   1.000
_cell.angle_alpha   90.00
_cell.angle_beta   90.00
_cell.angle_gamma   90.00
#
_symmetry.space_group_name_H-M   'P 1'
#
loop_
_entity.id
_entity.type
_entity.pdbx_description
1 polymer ?
#
loop_
_entity_poly.entity_id
_entity_poly.type
_entity_poly.pdbx_seq_one_letter_code
_entity_poly.pdbx_strand_id
1 'polypeptide(L)'
;MLTMHYTGTLENGHKFDSSYDRDQPFTFQLGVGQVIKGWDQGLVDMCVGEKRKLVIPSSLGYGDRGAGNVIPGGATLFFDVELINIGDTPPTTNVFKEIDADKDNMLSREEVSIEIVFRAMDTDGDSELSREEVSDYLKKQMVPQDGSEMSEDVKQMLESHDKLVEEIFQHEDKDKNGFISHEEFSGPKHDEL
;
A
#
# COMPACT_ATOMS: atom_id res chain seq x y z
N MET A 1 3.09 15.05 0.33
CA MET A 1 1.96 14.23 -0.16
C MET A 1 0.66 14.90 0.22
N LEU A 2 -0.33 14.91 -0.68
CA LEU A 2 -1.68 15.38 -0.38
C LEU A 2 -2.64 14.19 -0.41
N THR A 3 -3.50 14.09 0.60
CA THR A 3 -4.62 13.14 0.64
C THR A 3 -5.91 13.93 0.57
N MET A 4 -6.78 13.64 -0.40
CA MET A 4 -8.01 14.40 -0.60
C MET A 4 -9.18 13.55 -1.04
N HIS A 5 -10.38 14.03 -0.71
CA HIS A 5 -11.58 13.65 -1.40
C HIS A 5 -11.82 14.55 -2.61
N TYR A 6 -12.40 13.99 -3.66
CA TYR A 6 -12.82 14.73 -4.83
C TYR A 6 -14.07 14.14 -5.48
N THR A 7 -14.75 14.97 -6.26
CA THR A 7 -15.74 14.60 -7.26
C THR A 7 -15.46 15.36 -8.55
N GLY A 8 -15.33 14.65 -9.66
CA GLY A 8 -15.08 15.19 -10.99
C GLY A 8 -16.33 15.10 -11.87
N THR A 9 -16.70 16.22 -12.48
CA THR A 9 -17.86 16.35 -13.38
C THR A 9 -17.49 17.04 -14.69
N LEU A 10 -18.23 16.72 -15.75
CA LEU A 10 -18.20 17.44 -17.02
C LEU A 10 -19.13 18.66 -16.98
N GLU A 11 -19.05 19.54 -17.97
CA GLU A 11 -19.87 20.76 -18.06
C GLU A 11 -21.39 20.49 -18.02
N ASN A 12 -21.82 19.33 -18.52
CA ASN A 12 -23.22 18.90 -18.46
C ASN A 12 -23.65 18.36 -17.08
N GLY A 13 -22.78 18.44 -16.06
CA GLY A 13 -23.00 17.91 -14.71
C GLY A 13 -22.79 16.39 -14.59
N HIS A 14 -22.42 15.69 -15.66
CA HIS A 14 -22.16 14.26 -15.62
C HIS A 14 -20.90 13.97 -14.78
N LYS A 15 -21.08 13.27 -13.66
CA LYS A 15 -19.98 12.78 -12.83
C LYS A 15 -19.24 11.67 -13.57
N PHE A 16 -17.95 11.88 -13.81
CA PHE A 16 -17.09 10.86 -14.42
C PHE A 16 -16.32 10.07 -13.37
N ASP A 17 -16.05 10.65 -12.19
CA ASP A 17 -15.30 10.00 -11.13
C ASP A 17 -15.53 10.67 -9.76
N SER A 18 -15.47 9.90 -8.68
CA SER A 18 -15.48 10.41 -7.30
C SER A 18 -14.81 9.45 -6.32
N SER A 19 -14.01 10.00 -5.43
CA SER A 19 -13.42 9.26 -4.30
C SER A 19 -14.45 8.77 -3.29
N TYR A 20 -15.60 9.45 -3.16
CA TYR A 20 -16.66 9.06 -2.23
C TYR A 20 -17.39 7.81 -2.70
N ASP A 21 -17.46 7.56 -4.01
CA ASP A 21 -18.09 6.34 -4.54
C ASP A 21 -17.27 5.08 -4.22
N ARG A 22 -15.99 5.25 -3.82
CA ARG A 22 -15.06 4.18 -3.45
C ARG A 22 -14.76 4.12 -1.95
N ASP A 23 -15.35 5.03 -1.16
CA ASP A 23 -15.04 5.18 0.28
C ASP A 23 -13.53 5.22 0.59
N GLN A 24 -12.76 5.83 -0.32
CA GLN A 24 -11.30 5.89 -0.21
C GLN A 24 -10.77 7.24 -0.74
N PRO A 25 -10.11 8.06 0.11
CA PRO A 25 -9.42 9.26 -0.32
C PRO A 25 -8.31 8.95 -1.32
N PHE A 26 -8.04 9.89 -2.22
CA PHE A 26 -6.96 9.77 -3.18
C PHE A 26 -5.72 10.49 -2.65
N THR A 27 -4.57 9.82 -2.73
CA THR A 27 -3.28 10.37 -2.29
C THR A 27 -2.29 10.44 -3.43
N PHE A 28 -1.61 11.58 -3.57
CA PHE A 28 -0.60 11.80 -4.59
C PHE A 28 0.45 12.83 -4.12
N GLN A 29 1.57 12.89 -4.85
CA GLN A 29 2.59 13.91 -4.69
C GLN A 29 2.27 15.11 -5.59
N LEU A 30 2.11 16.29 -4.97
CA LEU A 30 1.85 17.54 -5.69
C LEU A 30 3.13 18.03 -6.38
N GLY A 31 3.01 18.45 -7.64
CA GLY A 31 4.04 19.20 -8.36
C GLY A 31 5.09 18.35 -9.09
N VAL A 32 4.91 17.02 -9.14
CA VAL A 32 5.82 16.10 -9.84
C VAL A 32 5.20 15.50 -11.11
N GLY A 33 4.00 15.94 -11.51
CA GLY A 33 3.31 15.41 -12.69
C GLY A 33 2.67 14.04 -12.50
N GLN A 34 2.44 13.60 -11.26
CA GLN A 34 1.69 12.37 -10.95
C GLN A 34 0.18 12.51 -11.28
N VAL A 35 -0.32 13.74 -11.31
CA VAL A 35 -1.71 14.09 -11.62
C VAL A 35 -1.78 15.07 -12.80
N ILE A 36 -2.99 15.38 -13.27
CA ILE A 36 -3.18 16.38 -14.33
C ILE A 36 -2.62 17.74 -13.91
N LYS A 37 -2.08 18.50 -14.88
CA LYS A 37 -1.41 19.79 -14.64
C LYS A 37 -2.30 20.79 -13.89
N GLY A 38 -3.61 20.77 -14.13
CA GLY A 38 -4.55 21.64 -13.43
C GLY A 38 -4.63 21.37 -11.92
N TRP A 39 -4.40 20.13 -11.48
CA TRP A 39 -4.29 19.79 -10.06
C TRP A 39 -2.97 20.27 -9.48
N ASP A 40 -1.85 19.99 -10.16
CA ASP A 40 -0.51 20.45 -9.75
C ASP A 40 -0.45 21.97 -9.53
N GLN A 41 -1.20 22.75 -10.33
CA GLN A 41 -1.26 24.20 -10.19
C GLN A 41 -2.38 24.67 -9.25
N GLY A 42 -3.55 24.03 -9.28
CA GLY A 42 -4.76 24.51 -8.59
C GLY A 42 -4.82 24.16 -7.10
N LEU A 43 -4.00 23.21 -6.65
CA LEU A 43 -4.01 22.70 -5.27
C LEU A 43 -2.86 23.25 -4.42
N VAL A 44 -2.02 24.11 -5.00
CA VAL A 44 -0.99 24.85 -4.27
C VAL A 44 -1.65 25.71 -3.18
N ASP A 45 -0.98 25.80 -2.04
CA ASP A 45 -1.40 26.58 -0.86
C ASP A 45 -2.80 26.21 -0.31
N MET A 46 -3.22 24.95 -0.46
CA MET A 46 -4.40 24.44 0.26
C MET A 46 -4.06 24.10 1.71
N CYS A 47 -5.00 24.38 2.62
CA CYS A 47 -4.93 23.97 4.02
C CYS A 47 -5.75 22.70 4.28
N VAL A 48 -5.33 21.89 5.25
CA VAL A 48 -6.11 20.72 5.70
C VAL A 48 -7.52 21.14 6.13
N GLY A 49 -8.54 20.44 5.63
CA GLY A 49 -9.96 20.74 5.80
C GLY A 49 -10.54 21.71 4.77
N GLU A 50 -9.71 22.31 3.91
CA GLU A 50 -10.17 23.24 2.88
C GLU A 50 -10.91 22.51 1.74
N LYS A 51 -12.02 23.11 1.32
CA LYS A 51 -12.77 22.73 0.11
C LYS A 51 -12.54 23.73 -1.00
N ARG A 52 -12.23 23.25 -2.20
CA ARG A 52 -11.95 24.10 -3.36
C ARG A 52 -12.68 23.57 -4.59
N LYS A 53 -13.12 24.50 -5.44
CA LYS A 53 -13.65 24.18 -6.78
C LYS A 53 -12.59 24.51 -7.83
N LEU A 54 -12.24 23.55 -8.66
CA LEU A 54 -11.32 23.76 -9.78
C LEU A 54 -12.06 23.62 -11.11
N VAL A 55 -11.82 24.57 -12.01
CA VAL A 55 -12.25 24.51 -13.41
C VAL A 55 -11.01 24.34 -14.25
N ILE A 56 -10.86 23.17 -14.86
CA ILE A 56 -9.63 22.76 -15.54
C ILE A 56 -9.91 22.63 -17.03
N PRO A 57 -9.39 23.55 -17.87
CA PRO A 57 -9.52 23.42 -19.31
C PRO A 57 -8.78 22.17 -19.81
N SER A 58 -9.18 21.66 -20.97
CA SER A 58 -8.62 20.44 -21.55
C SER A 58 -7.09 20.45 -21.63
N SER A 59 -6.48 21.59 -21.96
CA SER A 59 -5.02 21.78 -22.04
C SER A 59 -4.26 21.50 -20.73
N LEU A 60 -4.93 21.62 -19.59
CA LEU A 60 -4.40 21.31 -18.26
C LEU A 60 -4.97 19.99 -17.68
N GLY A 61 -5.87 19.34 -18.42
CA GLY A 61 -6.47 18.04 -18.12
C GLY A 61 -6.00 16.96 -19.11
N TYR A 62 -6.95 16.38 -19.84
CA TYR A 62 -6.72 15.25 -20.76
C TYR A 62 -6.54 15.63 -22.23
N GLY A 63 -6.47 16.93 -22.54
CA GLY A 63 -6.25 17.47 -23.89
C GLY A 63 -7.30 17.01 -24.91
N ASP A 64 -6.92 17.03 -26.18
CA ASP A 64 -7.79 16.63 -27.29
C ASP A 64 -8.05 15.11 -27.34
N ARG A 65 -7.24 14.33 -26.62
CA ARG A 65 -7.38 12.87 -26.57
C ARG A 65 -8.48 12.42 -25.61
N GLY A 66 -8.72 13.18 -24.54
CA GLY A 66 -9.64 12.76 -23.47
C GLY A 66 -9.11 11.55 -22.69
N ALA A 67 -10.00 10.89 -21.95
CA ALA A 67 -9.67 9.70 -21.17
C ALA A 67 -10.72 8.60 -21.37
N GLY A 68 -10.33 7.56 -22.12
CA GLY A 68 -11.18 6.41 -22.42
C GLY A 68 -12.54 6.83 -22.99
N ASN A 69 -13.60 6.26 -22.42
CA ASN A 69 -14.99 6.57 -22.80
C ASN A 69 -15.69 7.51 -21.80
N VAL A 70 -14.99 7.99 -20.77
CA VAL A 70 -15.57 8.76 -19.66
C VAL A 70 -15.34 10.26 -19.78
N ILE A 71 -14.22 10.66 -20.40
CA ILE A 71 -13.88 12.07 -20.61
C ILE A 71 -13.64 12.30 -22.10
N PRO A 72 -14.48 13.09 -22.79
CA PRO A 72 -14.28 13.38 -24.20
C PRO A 72 -13.06 14.27 -24.43
N GLY A 73 -12.48 14.18 -25.62
CA GLY A 73 -11.42 15.07 -26.06
C GLY A 73 -11.87 16.54 -26.05
N GLY A 74 -10.99 17.43 -25.60
CA GLY A 74 -11.27 18.86 -25.52
C GLY A 74 -12.19 19.27 -24.36
N ALA A 75 -12.55 18.35 -23.47
CA ALA A 75 -13.44 18.65 -22.34
C ALA A 75 -12.80 19.54 -21.27
N THR A 76 -13.59 20.49 -20.75
CA THR A 76 -13.31 21.19 -19.49
C THR A 76 -13.84 20.36 -18.33
N LEU A 77 -13.02 20.22 -17.28
CA LEU A 77 -13.33 19.41 -16.11
C LEU A 77 -13.67 20.32 -14.93
N PHE A 78 -14.64 19.92 -14.14
CA PHE A 78 -15.06 20.60 -12.92
C PHE A 78 -14.83 19.67 -11.74
N PHE A 79 -13.97 20.08 -10.81
CA PHE A 79 -13.66 19.33 -9.61
C PHE A 79 -14.13 20.06 -8.36
N ASP A 80 -14.82 19.34 -7.49
CA ASP A 80 -14.98 19.69 -6.09
C ASP A 80 -13.96 18.85 -5.30
N VAL A 81 -13.03 19.49 -4.59
CA VAL A 81 -11.97 18.83 -3.80
C VAL A 81 -12.05 19.22 -2.34
N GLU A 82 -11.64 18.32 -1.45
CA GLU A 82 -11.52 18.51 -0.01
C GLU A 82 -10.18 17.93 0.47
N LEU A 83 -9.29 18.78 0.97
CA LEU A 83 -7.99 18.34 1.47
C LEU A 83 -8.14 17.73 2.86
N ILE A 84 -7.75 16.46 3.01
CA ILE A 84 -7.89 15.70 4.26
C ILE A 84 -6.59 15.68 5.06
N ASN A 85 -5.44 15.61 4.38
CA ASN A 85 -4.13 15.52 5.04
C ASN A 85 -3.01 16.07 4.16
N ILE A 86 -1.99 16.66 4.78
CA ILE A 86 -0.69 16.98 4.19
C ILE A 86 0.36 16.17 4.96
N GLY A 87 1.00 15.21 4.29
CA GLY A 87 2.02 14.34 4.88
C GLY A 87 3.38 14.51 4.20
N ASP A 88 4.46 14.36 4.97
CA ASP A 88 5.85 14.36 4.48
C ASP A 88 6.28 13.01 3.90
N THR A 89 5.49 11.97 4.13
CA THR A 89 5.65 10.61 3.60
C THR A 89 4.37 10.19 2.86
N PRO A 90 4.42 9.21 1.94
CA PRO A 90 3.21 8.50 1.53
C PRO A 90 2.43 8.11 2.80
N PRO A 91 1.09 8.30 2.86
CA PRO A 91 0.35 7.87 4.02
C PRO A 91 0.57 6.36 4.14
N THR A 92 0.91 5.92 5.35
CA THR A 92 0.67 4.54 5.75
C THR A 92 -0.78 4.26 5.38
N THR A 93 -1.02 3.26 4.55
CA THR A 93 -2.36 2.79 4.20
C THR A 93 -3.23 2.71 5.45
N ASN A 94 -4.55 2.75 5.29
CA ASN A 94 -5.44 2.50 6.42
C ASN A 94 -5.23 1.05 6.87
N VAL A 95 -4.26 0.87 7.78
CA VAL A 95 -3.70 -0.42 8.18
C VAL A 95 -4.83 -1.34 8.66
N PHE A 96 -5.89 -0.76 9.22
CA PHE A 96 -7.10 -1.49 9.60
C PHE A 96 -7.70 -2.32 8.44
N LYS A 97 -7.73 -1.78 7.21
CA LYS A 97 -8.24 -2.49 6.02
C LYS A 97 -7.24 -3.49 5.43
N GLU A 98 -5.95 -3.34 5.74
CA GLU A 98 -4.91 -4.30 5.31
C GLU A 98 -4.79 -5.47 6.29
N ILE A 99 -4.96 -5.20 7.59
CA ILE A 99 -4.92 -6.21 8.65
C ILE A 99 -6.19 -7.07 8.65
N ASP A 100 -7.36 -6.47 8.37
CA ASP A 100 -8.67 -7.15 8.31
C ASP A 100 -8.72 -8.09 7.10
N ALA A 101 -8.09 -9.25 7.24
CA ALA A 101 -7.90 -10.23 6.19
C ALA A 101 -9.22 -10.93 5.85
N ASP A 102 -10.08 -11.13 6.85
CA ASP A 102 -11.38 -11.78 6.67
C ASP A 102 -12.53 -10.81 6.30
N LYS A 103 -12.25 -9.50 6.33
CA LYS A 103 -13.15 -8.40 5.93
C LYS A 103 -14.39 -8.29 6.82
N ASP A 104 -14.28 -8.71 8.08
CA ASP A 104 -15.37 -8.63 9.06
C ASP A 104 -15.51 -7.24 9.72
N ASN A 105 -14.61 -6.31 9.38
CA ASN A 105 -14.48 -4.95 9.94
C ASN A 105 -14.18 -4.93 11.46
N MET A 106 -13.71 -6.04 12.00
CA MET A 106 -13.10 -6.15 13.32
C MET A 106 -11.62 -6.50 13.13
N LEU A 107 -10.86 -6.39 14.22
CA LEU A 107 -9.48 -6.87 14.23
C LEU A 107 -9.38 -7.96 15.29
N SER A 108 -9.11 -9.17 14.85
CA SER A 108 -8.80 -10.28 15.74
C SER A 108 -7.39 -10.13 16.34
N ARG A 109 -7.11 -10.84 17.44
CA ARG A 109 -5.76 -10.82 18.04
C ARG A 109 -4.76 -11.49 17.10
N GLU A 110 -5.24 -12.45 16.34
CA GLU A 110 -4.52 -13.23 15.35
C GLU A 110 -4.06 -12.32 14.20
N GLU A 111 -4.95 -11.55 13.58
CA GLU A 111 -4.58 -10.63 12.50
C GLU A 111 -3.61 -9.53 12.96
N VAL A 112 -3.85 -8.95 14.14
CA VAL A 112 -2.94 -7.96 14.71
C VAL A 112 -1.57 -8.57 14.99
N SER A 113 -1.52 -9.84 15.43
CA SER A 113 -0.25 -10.53 15.67
C SER A 113 0.47 -10.85 14.37
N ILE A 114 -0.25 -11.29 13.35
CA ILE A 114 0.29 -11.58 12.01
C ILE A 114 0.90 -10.32 11.41
N GLU A 115 0.20 -9.18 11.47
CA GLU A 115 0.72 -7.90 10.96
C GLU A 115 1.98 -7.45 11.69
N ILE A 116 2.00 -7.55 13.02
CA ILE A 116 3.15 -7.16 13.83
C ILE A 116 4.37 -8.02 13.47
N VAL A 117 4.17 -9.31 13.24
CA VAL A 117 5.24 -10.23 12.83
C VAL A 117 5.71 -9.90 11.41
N PHE A 118 4.78 -9.73 10.46
CA PHE A 118 5.10 -9.38 9.08
C PHE A 118 5.94 -8.10 9.01
N ARG A 119 5.50 -7.02 9.67
CA ARG A 119 6.24 -5.75 9.73
C ARG A 119 7.57 -5.82 10.48
N ALA A 120 7.72 -6.76 11.40
CA ALA A 120 9.00 -6.98 12.08
C ALA A 120 10.00 -7.75 11.20
N MET A 121 9.49 -8.46 10.19
CA MET A 121 10.26 -9.22 9.21
C MET A 121 10.59 -8.38 7.97
N ASP A 122 9.62 -7.65 7.42
CA ASP A 122 9.76 -6.70 6.31
C ASP A 122 10.56 -5.47 6.76
N THR A 123 11.86 -5.48 6.48
CA THR A 123 12.81 -4.47 6.96
C THR A 123 13.07 -3.37 5.94
N ASP A 124 12.84 -3.63 4.65
CA ASP A 124 13.00 -2.64 3.60
C ASP A 124 11.69 -1.94 3.20
N GLY A 125 10.55 -2.44 3.69
CA GLY A 125 9.24 -1.84 3.60
C GLY A 125 8.60 -2.02 2.23
N ASP A 126 9.00 -3.03 1.46
CA ASP A 126 8.48 -3.30 0.13
C ASP A 126 7.15 -4.11 0.14
N SER A 127 6.67 -4.49 1.33
CA SER A 127 5.45 -5.28 1.56
C SER A 127 5.51 -6.72 1.04
N GLU A 128 6.71 -7.22 0.78
CA GLU A 128 7.01 -8.60 0.44
C GLU A 128 8.07 -9.14 1.42
N LEU A 129 8.08 -10.44 1.70
CA LEU A 129 9.13 -11.05 2.53
C LEU A 129 10.13 -11.75 1.64
N SER A 130 11.35 -11.21 1.61
CA SER A 130 12.49 -11.87 0.99
C SER A 130 13.02 -13.03 1.83
N ARG A 131 13.79 -13.92 1.20
CA ARG A 131 14.45 -15.04 1.89
C ARG A 131 15.40 -14.55 2.95
N GLU A 132 16.12 -13.47 2.65
CA GLU A 132 17.05 -12.80 3.54
C GLU A 132 16.35 -12.30 4.80
N GLU A 133 15.18 -11.67 4.69
CA GLU A 133 14.43 -11.15 5.83
C GLU A 133 13.86 -12.24 6.72
N VAL A 134 13.26 -13.27 6.11
CA VAL A 134 12.78 -14.45 6.85
C VAL A 134 13.95 -15.12 7.59
N SER A 135 15.08 -15.29 6.89
CA SER A 135 16.30 -15.82 7.49
C SER A 135 16.81 -14.96 8.65
N ASP A 136 16.88 -13.65 8.48
CA ASP A 136 17.44 -12.77 9.51
C ASP A 136 16.54 -12.68 10.73
N TYR A 137 15.22 -12.71 10.54
CA TYR A 137 14.26 -12.78 11.62
C TYR A 137 14.41 -14.07 12.44
N LEU A 138 14.43 -15.22 11.77
CA LEU A 138 14.58 -16.53 12.42
C LEU A 138 15.94 -16.65 13.14
N LYS A 139 17.05 -16.15 12.55
CA LYS A 139 18.36 -16.09 13.22
C LYS A 139 18.30 -15.28 14.51
N LYS A 140 17.63 -14.11 14.51
CA LYS A 140 17.46 -13.27 15.71
C LYS A 140 16.66 -13.96 16.82
N GLN A 141 15.72 -14.85 16.48
CA GLN A 141 14.98 -15.64 17.47
C GLN A 141 15.81 -16.78 18.07
N MET A 142 16.79 -17.30 17.33
CA MET A 142 17.56 -18.48 17.71
C MET A 142 18.91 -18.18 18.37
N VAL A 143 19.44 -16.95 18.28
CA VAL A 143 20.74 -16.57 18.88
C VAL A 143 20.53 -15.98 20.29
N PRO A 144 21.01 -16.65 21.35
CA PRO A 144 21.07 -16.06 22.69
C PRO A 144 22.04 -14.86 22.67
N GLN A 145 21.70 -13.76 23.36
CA GLN A 145 22.52 -12.54 23.41
C GLN A 145 23.92 -12.70 24.03
N ASP A 146 24.31 -13.90 24.47
CA ASP A 146 25.60 -14.13 25.10
C ASP A 146 26.59 -14.71 24.07
N GLY A 147 27.50 -13.84 23.60
CA GLY A 147 28.45 -14.05 22.51
C GLY A 147 29.52 -15.11 22.78
N SER A 148 29.10 -16.35 22.99
CA SER A 148 29.96 -17.52 23.06
C SER A 148 30.36 -18.00 21.66
N GLU A 149 31.58 -18.54 21.55
CA GLU A 149 32.18 -18.97 20.29
C GLU A 149 31.30 -19.94 19.49
N MET A 150 31.37 -19.81 18.16
CA MET A 150 30.61 -20.57 17.18
C MET A 150 30.92 -22.08 17.27
N SER A 151 30.16 -22.83 18.09
CA SER A 151 30.33 -24.29 18.22
C SER A 151 29.80 -25.03 16.97
N GLU A 152 30.18 -26.30 16.79
CA GLU A 152 29.60 -27.13 15.72
C GLU A 152 28.08 -27.25 15.82
N ASP A 153 27.52 -27.12 17.03
CA ASP A 153 26.08 -27.10 17.26
C ASP A 153 25.43 -25.89 16.58
N VAL A 154 26.10 -24.72 16.58
CA VAL A 154 25.62 -23.51 15.89
C VAL A 154 25.64 -23.71 14.37
N LYS A 155 26.64 -24.41 13.82
CA LYS A 155 26.68 -24.73 12.38
C LYS A 155 25.56 -25.69 11.99
N GLN A 156 25.31 -26.71 12.79
CA GLN A 156 24.23 -27.66 12.55
C GLN A 156 22.85 -27.00 12.67
N MET A 157 22.71 -26.03 13.58
CA MET A 157 21.52 -25.18 13.68
C MET A 157 21.35 -24.25 12.46
N LEU A 158 22.44 -23.67 11.93
CA LEU A 158 22.39 -22.85 10.71
C LEU A 158 22.03 -23.67 9.46
N GLU A 159 22.51 -24.91 9.34
CA GLU A 159 22.07 -25.80 8.25
C GLU A 159 20.60 -26.22 8.39
N SER A 160 20.09 -26.35 9.62
CA SER A 160 18.67 -26.58 9.85
C SER A 160 17.84 -25.33 9.55
N HIS A 161 18.41 -24.14 9.76
CA HIS A 161 17.78 -22.85 9.48
C HIS A 161 17.54 -22.65 7.98
N ASP A 162 18.54 -22.91 7.14
CA ASP A 162 18.38 -22.78 5.68
C ASP A 162 17.30 -23.73 5.15
N LYS A 163 17.17 -24.93 5.73
CA LYS A 163 16.08 -25.86 5.39
C LYS A 163 14.71 -25.35 5.82
N LEU A 164 14.61 -24.73 7.00
CA LEU A 164 13.36 -24.17 7.51
C LEU A 164 12.89 -23.01 6.63
N VAL A 165 13.79 -22.12 6.21
CA VAL A 165 13.46 -21.04 5.26
C VAL A 165 12.92 -21.66 3.97
N GLU A 166 13.59 -22.69 3.45
CA GLU A 166 13.18 -23.37 2.23
C GLU A 166 11.80 -24.02 2.33
N GLU A 167 11.49 -24.65 3.46
CA GLU A 167 10.18 -25.24 3.73
C GLU A 167 9.09 -24.17 3.85
N ILE A 168 9.37 -23.05 4.53
CA ILE A 168 8.44 -21.91 4.62
C ILE A 168 8.09 -21.41 3.21
N PHE A 169 9.09 -21.13 2.37
CA PHE A 169 8.84 -20.66 1.02
C PHE A 169 8.11 -21.71 0.17
N GLN A 170 8.42 -23.00 0.29
CA GLN A 170 7.69 -24.05 -0.44
C GLN A 170 6.20 -24.09 -0.11
N HIS A 171 5.83 -23.76 1.14
CA HIS A 171 4.45 -23.78 1.59
C HIS A 171 3.73 -22.46 1.38
N GLU A 172 4.42 -21.33 1.54
CA GLU A 172 3.80 -19.99 1.57
C GLU A 172 3.89 -19.26 0.23
N ASP A 173 4.98 -19.38 -0.54
CA ASP A 173 5.12 -18.77 -1.88
C ASP A 173 4.27 -19.54 -2.90
N LYS A 174 2.99 -19.16 -3.02
CA LYS A 174 1.98 -19.84 -3.84
C LYS A 174 2.16 -19.52 -5.32
N ASP A 175 2.55 -18.28 -5.63
CA ASP A 175 2.71 -17.83 -7.01
C ASP A 175 4.12 -18.14 -7.59
N LYS A 176 5.06 -18.56 -6.74
CA LYS A 176 6.44 -18.94 -7.06
C LYS A 176 7.28 -17.78 -7.58
N ASN A 177 7.00 -16.58 -7.11
CA ASN A 177 7.74 -15.38 -7.49
C ASN A 177 9.05 -15.22 -6.69
N GLY A 178 9.27 -16.03 -5.65
CA GLY A 178 10.47 -16.01 -4.80
C GLY A 178 10.37 -15.13 -3.57
N PHE A 179 9.20 -14.53 -3.32
CA PHE A 179 8.84 -13.70 -2.19
C PHE A 179 7.57 -14.24 -1.54
N ILE A 180 7.31 -13.85 -0.28
CA ILE A 180 6.03 -14.15 0.37
C ILE A 180 5.30 -12.83 0.57
N SER A 181 4.21 -12.64 -0.16
CA SER A 181 3.35 -11.48 0.00
C SER A 181 2.56 -11.51 1.31
N HIS A 182 2.02 -10.36 1.71
CA HIS A 182 1.14 -10.27 2.88
C HIS A 182 -0.08 -11.20 2.81
N GLU A 183 -0.69 -11.35 1.63
CA GLU A 183 -1.84 -12.23 1.40
C GLU A 183 -1.47 -13.71 1.56
N GLU A 184 -0.28 -14.12 1.11
CA GLU A 184 0.22 -15.48 1.27
C GLU A 184 0.57 -15.78 2.73
N PHE A 185 1.14 -14.81 3.43
CA PHE A 185 1.48 -14.94 4.85
C PHE A 185 0.24 -15.05 5.74
N SER A 186 -0.79 -14.25 5.46
CA SER A 186 -2.04 -14.11 6.25
C SER A 186 -3.17 -15.06 5.82
N GLY A 187 -3.08 -15.64 4.63
CA GLY A 187 -4.14 -16.47 4.04
C GLY A 187 -4.54 -17.66 4.91
N PRO A 188 -5.77 -18.20 4.72
CA PRO A 188 -6.27 -19.32 5.50
C PRO A 188 -5.30 -20.50 5.43
N LYS A 189 -4.64 -20.77 6.56
CA LYS A 189 -3.75 -21.92 6.74
C LYS A 189 -4.63 -23.15 6.67
N HIS A 190 -4.77 -23.72 5.47
CA HIS A 190 -5.50 -24.95 5.28
C HIS A 190 -4.80 -26.04 6.11
N ASP A 191 -5.42 -26.46 7.21
CA ASP A 191 -5.13 -27.74 7.83
C ASP A 191 -5.43 -28.82 6.78
N GLU A 192 -4.40 -29.33 6.10
CA GLU A 192 -4.54 -30.58 5.37
C GLU A 192 -4.79 -31.71 6.40
N LEU A 193 -5.98 -32.29 6.31
CA LEU A 193 -6.46 -33.46 7.04
C LEU A 193 -5.59 -34.71 6.83
#